data_AF-A0A662Y9U0-F1
#
_entry.id   AF-A0A662Y9U0-F1
#
_cell.length_a   1.000
_cell.length_b   1.000
_cell.length_c   1.000
_cell.angle_alpha   90.00
_cell.angle_beta   90.00
_cell.angle_gamma   90.00
#
_symmetry.space_group_name_H-M   'P 1'
#
loop_
_entity.id
_entity.type
_entity.pdbx_description
1 polymer ?
#
loop_
_entity_poly.entity_id
_entity_poly.type
_entity_poly.pdbx_seq_one_letter_code
_entity_poly.pdbx_strand_id
1 'polypeptide(L)' 'PFQFFSFLAGPHQCLGMRFAMLEMQTVLAVLLSRFDIRTVQDPFEITYDFSLVIPVKGPLLATIHDRVVVPAASS' A
#
# COMPACT_ATOMS: atom_id res chain seq x y z
N PRO A 1 -15.41 6.47 -8.85
CA PRO A 1 -16.01 5.26 -9.47
C PRO A 1 -15.11 4.06 -9.16
N PHE A 2 -15.64 2.84 -9.04
CA PHE A 2 -14.89 1.61 -8.70
C PHE A 2 -13.71 1.40 -9.67
N GLN A 3 -12.53 1.89 -9.28
CA GLN A 3 -11.30 1.86 -10.08
C GLN A 3 -10.53 0.55 -9.93
N PHE A 4 -10.76 -0.17 -8.82
CA PHE A 4 -10.05 -1.40 -8.49
C PHE A 4 -11.04 -2.53 -8.19
N PHE A 5 -10.90 -3.64 -8.91
CA PHE A 5 -11.78 -4.81 -8.81
C PHE A 5 -11.28 -5.83 -7.76
N SER A 6 -10.32 -5.45 -6.91
CA SER A 6 -9.64 -6.34 -5.96
C SER A 6 -10.57 -7.05 -4.97
N PHE A 7 -11.74 -6.46 -4.66
CA PHE A 7 -12.75 -7.05 -3.78
C PHE A 7 -14.04 -7.45 -4.50
N LEU A 8 -14.04 -7.45 -5.84
CA LEU A 8 -15.23 -7.64 -6.67
C LEU A 8 -16.35 -6.65 -6.30
N ALA A 9 -17.59 -6.92 -6.74
CA ALA A 9 -18.77 -6.14 -6.38
C ALA A 9 -20.02 -7.03 -6.36
N GLY A 10 -21.09 -6.54 -5.73
CA GLY A 10 -22.39 -7.23 -5.70
C GLY A 10 -22.42 -8.45 -4.78
N PRO A 11 -23.24 -9.48 -5.07
CA PRO A 11 -23.44 -10.62 -4.16
C PRO A 11 -22.18 -11.48 -3.94
N HIS A 12 -21.19 -11.35 -4.83
CA HIS A 12 -19.89 -12.02 -4.73
C HIS A 12 -18.77 -11.09 -4.27
N GLN A 13 -19.10 -9.91 -3.70
CA GLN A 13 -18.08 -9.06 -3.10
C GLN A 13 -17.36 -9.81 -1.97
N CYS A 14 -16.05 -9.60 -1.85
CA CYS A 14 -15.25 -10.20 -0.79
C CYS A 14 -15.84 -9.90 0.59
N LEU A 15 -16.23 -10.95 1.32
CA LEU A 15 -16.76 -10.85 2.68
C LEU A 15 -15.76 -10.21 3.65
N GLY A 16 -14.47 -10.41 3.38
CA GLY A 16 -13.36 -9.86 4.16
C GLY A 16 -12.97 -8.43 3.81
N MET A 17 -13.63 -7.77 2.84
CA MET A 17 -13.22 -6.44 2.34
C MET A 17 -13.01 -5.43 3.46
N ARG A 18 -13.97 -5.32 4.39
CA ARG A 18 -13.89 -4.34 5.49
C ARG A 18 -12.73 -4.64 6.44
N PHE A 19 -12.52 -5.91 6.74
CA PHE A 19 -11.43 -6.36 7.60
C PHE A 19 -10.07 -6.07 6.94
N ALA A 20 -9.88 -6.48 5.69
CA ALA A 20 -8.66 -6.24 4.95
C ALA A 20 -8.35 -4.73 4.82
N MET A 21 -9.35 -3.88 4.60
CA MET A 21 -9.17 -2.43 4.55
C MET A 21 -8.73 -1.84 5.90
N LEU A 22 -9.28 -2.33 7.02
CA LEU A 22 -8.88 -1.89 8.35
C LEU A 22 -7.43 -2.29 8.67
N GLU A 23 -7.04 -3.52 8.31
CA GLU A 23 -5.66 -3.99 8.48
C GLU A 23 -4.69 -3.15 7.64
N MET A 24 -4.99 -2.95 6.35
CA MET A 24 -4.14 -2.14 5.46
C MET A 24 -3.96 -0.70 5.97
N GLN A 25 -5.06 -0.06 6.41
CA GLN A 25 -4.97 1.30 6.95
C GLN A 25 -4.16 1.35 8.25
N THR A 26 -4.35 0.37 9.12
CA THR A 26 -3.65 0.30 10.42
C THR A 26 -2.15 0.09 10.20
N VAL A 27 -1.78 -0.88 9.36
CA VAL A 27 -0.38 -1.15 9.01
C VAL A 27 0.25 0.08 8.35
N LEU A 28 -0.44 0.70 7.39
CA LEU A 28 0.08 1.89 6.71
C LEU A 28 0.28 3.07 7.68
N ALA A 29 -0.67 3.32 8.59
CA ALA A 29 -0.55 4.37 9.59
C ALA A 29 0.66 4.14 10.52
N VAL A 30 0.89 2.90 10.94
CA VAL A 30 2.04 2.55 11.79
C VAL A 30 3.36 2.71 11.02
N LEU A 31 3.43 2.21 9.78
CA LEU A 31 4.63 2.31 8.97
C LEU A 31 5.00 3.77 8.66
N LEU A 32 4.04 4.57 8.17
CA LEU A 32 4.30 5.96 7.80
C LEU A 32 4.54 6.88 9.01
N SER A 33 4.03 6.54 10.20
CA SER A 33 4.31 7.33 11.41
C SER A 33 5.73 7.13 11.92
N ARG A 34 6.36 5.98 11.63
CA ARG A 34 7.66 5.60 12.20
C ARG A 34 8.80 5.56 11.20
N PHE A 35 8.53 5.39 9.92
CA PHE A 35 9.56 5.16 8.91
C PHE A 35 9.40 6.09 7.70
N ASP A 36 10.53 6.49 7.12
CA ASP A 36 10.64 6.99 5.75
C ASP A 36 10.99 5.79 4.85
N ILE A 37 10.08 5.42 3.95
CA ILE A 37 10.20 4.24 3.08
C ILE A 37 10.37 4.73 1.65
N ARG A 38 11.47 4.33 1.00
CA ARG A 38 11.76 4.71 -0.39
C ARG A 38 11.95 3.47 -1.25
N THR A 39 11.30 3.43 -2.40
CA THR A 39 11.54 2.37 -3.40
C THR A 39 12.94 2.50 -3.97
N VAL A 40 13.59 1.37 -4.25
CA VAL A 40 14.92 1.36 -4.89
C VAL A 40 14.82 1.73 -6.37
N GLN A 41 13.69 1.40 -7.00
CA GLN A 41 13.37 1.69 -8.39
C GLN A 41 12.36 2.84 -8.45
N ASP A 42 12.22 3.46 -9.63
CA ASP A 42 11.19 4.47 -9.87
C ASP A 42 9.80 3.86 -9.65
N PRO A 43 8.98 4.40 -8.71
CA PRO A 43 7.63 3.92 -8.47
C PRO A 43 6.75 3.84 -9.72
N PHE A 44 6.97 4.69 -10.71
CA PHE A 44 6.15 4.74 -11.92
C PHE A 44 6.47 3.64 -12.93
N GLU A 45 7.62 2.98 -12.80
CA GLU A 45 8.02 1.85 -13.63
C GLU A 45 7.58 0.50 -13.02
N ILE A 46 7.12 0.50 -11.77
CA ILE A 46 6.64 -0.70 -11.09
C ILE A 46 5.30 -1.11 -11.70
N THR A 47 5.27 -2.31 -12.27
CA THR A 47 4.08 -2.86 -12.93
C THR A 47 3.66 -4.19 -12.29
N TYR A 48 2.52 -4.71 -12.73
CA TYR A 48 1.96 -5.96 -12.24
C TYR A 48 2.28 -7.13 -13.19
N ASP A 49 2.40 -8.31 -12.62
CA ASP A 49 2.48 -9.55 -13.40
C ASP A 49 1.07 -9.97 -13.86
N PHE A 50 1.00 -10.61 -15.04
CA PHE A 50 -0.26 -11.07 -15.59
C PHE A 50 -0.68 -12.38 -14.92
N SER A 51 -1.40 -12.26 -13.80
CA SER A 51 -1.90 -13.37 -12.98
C SER A 51 -3.25 -13.05 -12.37
N LEU A 52 -3.98 -14.08 -11.94
CA LEU A 52 -5.31 -13.96 -11.31
C LEU A 52 -5.32 -13.04 -10.08
N VAL A 53 -4.20 -12.97 -9.36
CA VAL A 53 -4.05 -12.16 -8.14
C VAL A 53 -3.29 -10.85 -8.36
N ILE A 54 -2.87 -10.58 -9.60
CA ILE A 54 -2.20 -9.34 -10.02
C ILE A 54 -1.05 -8.95 -9.05
N PRO A 55 -0.03 -9.80 -8.85
CA PRO A 55 1.09 -9.48 -7.98
C PRO A 55 1.99 -8.42 -8.64
N VAL A 56 2.84 -7.75 -7.85
CA VAL A 56 3.90 -6.90 -8.40
C VAL A 56 4.84 -7.75 -9.27
N LYS A 57 5.25 -7.22 -10.42
CA LYS A 57 6.19 -7.88 -11.32
C LYS A 57 7.59 -7.86 -10.70
N GLY A 58 8.07 -9.03 -10.31
CA GLY A 58 9.38 -9.18 -9.67
C GLY A 58 9.42 -8.64 -8.23
N PRO A 59 10.61 -8.42 -7.66
CA PRO A 59 10.76 -7.98 -6.28
C PRO A 59 10.47 -6.48 -6.10
N LEU A 60 9.70 -6.13 -5.06
CA LEU A 60 9.51 -4.75 -4.61
C LEU A 60 10.51 -4.40 -3.51
N LEU A 61 11.71 -3.95 -3.90
CA LEU A 61 12.76 -3.58 -2.96
C LEU A 61 12.57 -2.14 -2.46
N ALA A 62 12.69 -1.93 -1.15
CA ALA A 62 12.61 -0.63 -0.52
C ALA A 62 13.70 -0.45 0.55
N THR A 63 14.18 0.78 0.67
CA THR A 63 15.08 1.22 1.74
C THR A 63 14.24 1.86 2.84
N ILE A 64 14.52 1.50 4.09
CA ILE A 64 13.79 1.96 5.27
C ILE A 64 14.72 2.80 6.13
N HIS A 65 14.26 4.00 6.50
CA HIS A 65 14.91 4.86 7.47
C HIS A 65 13.94 5.19 8.60
N ASP A 66 14.44 5.35 9.83
CA ASP A 66 13.60 5.86 10.92
C ASP A 66 13.15 7.29 10.60
N ARG A 67 11.87 7.57 10.86
CA ARG A 67 11.29 8.88 10.64
C ARG A 67 11.68 9.80 11.80
N VAL A 68 12.59 10.74 11.53
CA VAL A 68 12.82 11.88 12.43
C VAL A 68 11.60 12.79 12.35
N VAL A 69 10.86 12.90 13.46
CA VAL A 69 9.75 13.86 13.56
C VAL A 69 10.35 15.26 13.51
N VAL A 70 10.32 15.89 12.34
CA VAL A 70 10.54 17.34 12.24
C VAL A 70 9.35 17.97 12.97
N PRO A 71 9.57 18.74 14.06
CA PRO A 71 8.47 19.42 14.74
C PRO A 71 7.77 20.28 13.70
N ALA A 72 6.48 20.05 13.54
CA ALA A 72 5.65 20.83 12.62
C ALA A 72 5.86 22.30 12.98
N ALA A 73 6.41 23.08 12.05
CA ALA A 73 6.60 24.51 12.25
C ALA A 73 5.24 25.10 12.63
N SER A 74 5.15 25.57 13.87
CA SER A 74 4.01 26.31 14.39
C SER A 74 3.77 27.53 13.50
N SER A 75 2.63 27.56 12.82
CA SER A 75 2.05 28.79 12.26
C SER A 75 0.81 29.13 13.07
#